data_AF-A0A5M3M7P7-F1
#
_entry.id   AF-A0A5M3M7P7-F1
#
_cell.length_a   1.000
_cell.length_b   1.000
_cell.length_c   1.000
_cell.angle_alpha   90.00
_cell.angle_beta   90.00
_cell.angle_gamma   90.00
#
_symmetry.space_group_name_H-M   'P 1'
#
loop_
_entity.id
_entity.type
_entity.pdbx_description
1 polymer ?
#
loop_
_entity_poly.entity_id
_entity_poly.type
_entity_poly.pdbx_seq_one_letter_code
_entity_poly.pdbx_strand_id
1 'polypeptide(L)'
;MLCVPGYRPSVRGFGNVNTRDLNCSPPPPLALPLFRPSIAFLDGGALSSEMTLSGLYAAAPRLAVGAQRHEERFQQEASGRFAGKRCTSWIDWYGEVLCDAEELKEKGSSSPGNSDYAAFKPLPFECAHAIPPSLNEPPFKIVLYADHMADSFAPIHAALLLLEPGVEYALLWARTARSGEGKGSLTDGYGVALDLKKTGYLVIGDRAHRSDDAASSTGNEDAGGNNNPHKSLP
;
A
#
# COMPACT_ATOMS: atom_id res chain seq x y z
N MET A 1 23.47 1.81 26.51
CA MET A 1 24.39 2.12 27.63
C MET A 1 25.48 3.02 27.08
N LEU A 2 25.48 4.30 27.46
CA LEU A 2 26.35 5.36 26.93
C LEU A 2 27.75 5.25 27.55
N CYS A 3 28.81 5.28 26.73
CA CYS A 3 30.18 5.49 27.21
C CYS A 3 30.81 6.66 26.46
N VAL A 4 31.05 7.73 27.22
CA VAL A 4 31.84 8.92 26.87
C VAL A 4 33.33 8.56 26.88
N PRO A 5 34.17 9.07 25.97
CA PRO A 5 35.61 8.78 26.00
C PRO A 5 36.31 9.62 27.07
N GLY A 6 36.77 8.93 28.13
CA GLY A 6 37.60 9.47 29.18
C GLY A 6 39.08 9.54 28.81
N TYR A 7 39.64 10.71 29.08
CA TYR A 7 41.04 11.15 29.12
C TYR A 7 42.03 10.09 29.65
N ARG A 8 43.14 9.83 28.92
CA ARG A 8 44.29 9.03 29.39
C ARG A 8 45.34 9.93 30.06
N PRO A 9 45.80 9.65 31.29
CA PRO A 9 47.10 10.11 31.74
C PRO A 9 48.19 9.11 31.36
N SER A 10 49.30 9.65 30.87
CA SER A 10 50.53 8.96 30.53
C SER A 10 51.34 8.63 31.79
N VAL A 11 51.61 7.35 32.06
CA VAL A 11 52.66 6.94 33.00
C VAL A 11 53.48 5.81 32.38
N ARG A 12 54.79 6.05 32.24
CA ARG A 12 55.82 5.08 31.86
C ARG A 12 56.16 4.23 33.10
N GLY A 13 56.28 2.92 32.94
CA GLY A 13 56.82 2.06 33.99
C GLY A 13 56.85 0.60 33.56
N PHE A 14 58.04 0.02 33.55
CA PHE A 14 58.41 -1.31 33.09
C PHE A 14 57.65 -2.46 33.75
N GLY A 15 57.42 -3.54 33.00
CA GLY A 15 57.05 -4.84 33.55
C GLY A 15 56.55 -5.83 32.49
N ASN A 16 57.42 -6.75 32.09
CA ASN A 16 57.12 -7.90 31.22
C ASN A 16 55.87 -8.66 31.67
N VAL A 17 54.85 -8.70 30.81
CA VAL A 17 53.75 -9.68 30.92
C VAL A 17 53.57 -10.33 29.55
N ASN A 18 53.73 -11.65 29.53
CA ASN A 18 53.53 -12.54 28.40
C ASN A 18 52.22 -12.26 27.65
N THR A 19 52.31 -11.68 26.45
CA THR A 19 51.25 -11.73 25.46
C THR A 19 51.22 -13.11 24.82
N ARG A 20 50.50 -14.04 25.44
CA ARG A 20 49.99 -15.21 24.73
C ARG A 20 48.92 -14.73 23.76
N ASP A 21 49.01 -15.25 22.55
CA ASP A 21 48.18 -15.01 21.38
C ASP A 21 46.68 -14.91 21.72
N LEU A 22 46.18 -13.68 21.80
CA LEU A 22 44.76 -13.41 21.59
C LEU A 22 44.56 -13.33 20.07
N ASN A 23 44.27 -14.49 19.51
CA ASN A 23 43.86 -14.66 18.12
C ASN A 23 42.50 -13.97 17.94
N CYS A 24 42.52 -12.67 17.65
CA CYS A 24 41.34 -11.90 17.27
C CYS A 24 40.91 -12.33 15.86
N SER A 25 40.12 -13.40 15.78
CA SER A 25 39.25 -13.62 14.63
C SER A 25 38.29 -12.42 14.56
N PRO A 26 38.17 -11.70 13.43
CA PRO A 26 37.13 -10.71 13.29
C PRO A 26 35.78 -11.41 13.46
N PRO A 27 34.82 -10.84 14.21
CA PRO A 27 33.46 -11.35 14.18
C PRO A 27 32.97 -11.26 12.73
N PRO A 28 32.24 -12.27 12.22
CA PRO A 28 31.62 -12.15 10.91
C PRO A 28 30.75 -10.89 10.93
N PRO A 29 30.71 -10.11 9.83
CA PRO A 29 29.75 -9.03 9.74
C PRO A 29 28.38 -9.65 9.94
N LEU A 30 27.73 -9.31 11.05
CA LEU A 30 26.28 -9.43 11.17
C LEU A 30 25.72 -8.42 10.17
N ALA A 31 25.75 -8.82 8.90
CA ALA A 31 24.86 -8.32 7.88
C ALA A 31 23.47 -8.69 8.38
N LEU A 32 22.90 -7.80 9.20
CA LEU A 32 21.46 -7.66 9.25
C LEU A 32 21.02 -7.66 7.78
N PRO A 33 20.09 -8.55 7.37
CA PRO A 33 19.52 -8.43 6.05
C PRO A 33 18.81 -7.08 6.02
N LEU A 34 19.54 -6.08 5.53
CA LEU A 34 18.99 -4.85 5.01
C LEU A 34 17.85 -5.29 4.13
N PHE A 35 16.64 -4.85 4.49
CA PHE A 35 15.42 -4.90 3.72
C PHE A 35 15.74 -5.23 2.26
N ARG A 36 15.61 -6.51 1.89
CA ARG A 36 15.58 -6.88 0.48
C ARG A 36 14.33 -6.18 -0.04
N PRO A 37 14.44 -5.15 -0.90
CA PRO A 37 13.24 -4.60 -1.50
C PRO A 37 12.57 -5.75 -2.24
N SER A 38 11.24 -5.81 -2.17
CA SER A 38 10.37 -6.90 -2.63
C SER A 38 10.54 -7.34 -4.10
N ILE A 39 11.46 -6.73 -4.83
CA ILE A 39 11.85 -7.01 -6.22
C ILE A 39 12.37 -8.44 -6.40
N ALA A 40 12.96 -9.05 -5.37
CA ALA A 40 13.48 -10.43 -5.47
C ALA A 40 12.40 -11.51 -5.57
N PHE A 41 11.13 -11.17 -5.34
CA PHE A 41 10.01 -12.12 -5.34
C PHE A 41 9.14 -12.04 -6.60
N LEU A 42 9.36 -11.05 -7.46
CA LEU A 42 8.52 -10.77 -8.62
C LEU A 42 9.24 -11.24 -9.89
N ASP A 43 8.56 -12.07 -10.69
CA ASP A 43 9.01 -12.42 -12.04
C ASP A 43 8.96 -11.19 -12.97
N GLY A 44 9.66 -11.22 -14.10
CA GLY A 44 9.81 -10.08 -15.02
C GLY A 44 8.48 -9.45 -15.45
N GLY A 45 7.45 -10.27 -15.71
CA GLY A 45 6.10 -9.78 -16.03
C GLY A 45 5.37 -9.12 -14.85
N ALA A 46 5.60 -9.61 -13.62
CA ALA A 46 5.04 -9.02 -12.42
C ALA A 46 5.67 -7.66 -12.10
N LEU A 47 6.97 -7.50 -12.34
CA LEU A 47 7.66 -6.22 -12.19
C LEU A 47 7.11 -5.13 -13.11
N SER A 48 6.89 -5.44 -14.40
CA SER A 48 6.29 -4.49 -15.34
C SER A 48 4.87 -4.09 -14.93
N SER A 49 4.09 -5.04 -14.42
CA SER A 49 2.74 -4.77 -13.92
C SER A 49 2.77 -3.87 -12.69
N GLU A 50 3.65 -4.14 -11.73
CA GLU A 50 3.83 -3.33 -10.51
C GLU A 50 4.25 -1.90 -10.83
N MET A 51 5.17 -1.71 -11.78
CA MET A 51 5.57 -0.38 -12.25
C MET A 51 4.39 0.39 -12.84
N THR A 52 3.54 -0.28 -13.64
CA THR A 52 2.34 0.31 -14.22
C THR A 52 1.33 0.70 -13.14
N LEU A 53 1.07 -0.19 -12.17
CA LEU A 53 0.17 0.05 -11.05
C LEU A 53 0.66 1.18 -10.13
N SER A 54 1.97 1.27 -9.92
CA SER A 54 2.61 2.35 -9.17
C SER A 54 2.44 3.69 -9.89
N GLY A 55 2.66 3.72 -11.22
CA GLY A 55 2.41 4.92 -12.04
C GLY A 55 0.95 5.37 -12.02
N LEU A 56 0.01 4.42 -11.99
CA LEU A 56 -1.42 4.70 -11.85
C LEU A 56 -1.86 5.00 -10.41
N TYR A 57 -0.95 5.01 -9.43
CA TYR A 57 -1.26 5.17 -8.01
C TYR A 57 -2.36 4.22 -7.52
N ALA A 58 -2.39 2.98 -8.02
CA ALA A 58 -3.50 2.04 -7.79
C ALA A 58 -3.74 1.71 -6.29
N ALA A 59 -2.70 1.78 -5.47
CA ALA A 59 -2.79 1.57 -4.02
C ALA A 59 -3.25 2.81 -3.23
N ALA A 60 -3.21 4.00 -3.82
CA ALA A 60 -3.46 5.26 -3.11
C ALA A 60 -4.87 5.34 -2.47
N PRO A 61 -5.96 4.91 -3.14
CA PRO A 61 -7.28 4.90 -2.51
C PRO A 61 -7.33 4.03 -1.25
N ARG A 62 -6.67 2.86 -1.27
CA ARG A 62 -6.63 1.95 -0.11
C ARG A 62 -5.90 2.58 1.06
N LEU A 63 -4.76 3.22 0.80
CA LEU A 63 -3.98 3.93 1.82
C LEU A 63 -4.74 5.14 2.37
N ALA A 64 -5.45 5.88 1.53
CA ALA A 64 -6.24 7.04 1.94
C ALA A 64 -7.37 6.66 2.91
N VAL A 65 -8.07 5.55 2.63
CA VAL A 65 -9.12 5.06 3.53
C VAL A 65 -8.56 4.60 4.88
N GLY A 66 -7.42 3.89 4.86
CA GLY A 66 -6.72 3.49 6.09
C GLY A 66 -6.33 4.70 6.95
N ALA A 67 -5.75 5.72 6.32
CA ALA A 67 -5.36 6.97 6.97
C ALA A 67 -6.56 7.74 7.54
N GLN A 68 -7.67 7.82 6.81
CA GLN A 68 -8.89 8.47 7.30
C GLN A 68 -9.45 7.76 8.53
N ARG A 69 -9.56 6.43 8.47
CA ARG A 69 -10.05 5.63 9.60
C ARG A 69 -9.15 5.74 10.82
N HIS A 70 -7.83 5.76 10.60
CA HIS A 70 -6.87 6.02 11.67
C HIS A 70 -7.18 7.35 12.37
N GLU A 71 -7.35 8.43 11.60
CA GLU A 71 -7.61 9.76 12.15
C GLU A 71 -8.95 9.82 12.90
N GLU A 72 -10.03 9.29 12.31
CA GLU A 72 -11.35 9.22 12.96
C GLU A 72 -11.27 8.47 14.29
N ARG A 73 -10.55 7.33 14.31
CA ARG A 73 -10.38 6.54 15.51
C ARG A 73 -9.49 7.23 16.54
N PHE A 74 -8.39 7.83 16.10
CA PHE A 74 -7.50 8.60 16.95
C PHE A 74 -8.26 9.74 17.65
N GLN A 75 -9.11 10.48 16.93
CA GLN A 75 -9.92 11.55 17.49
C GLN A 75 -10.96 11.05 18.51
N GLN A 76 -11.61 9.90 18.25
CA GLN A 76 -12.53 9.28 19.20
C GLN A 76 -11.81 8.94 20.52
N GLU A 77 -10.68 8.25 20.42
CA GLU A 77 -9.94 7.79 21.58
C GLU A 77 -9.17 8.94 22.27
N ALA A 78 -8.83 10.01 21.54
CA ALA A 78 -8.13 11.20 22.06
C ALA A 78 -8.93 11.91 23.15
N SER A 79 -10.26 11.81 23.10
CA SER A 79 -11.18 12.40 24.07
C SER A 79 -11.28 11.62 25.39
N GLY A 80 -10.69 10.41 25.49
CA GLY A 80 -10.79 9.57 26.68
C GLY A 80 -9.59 8.67 26.94
N ARG A 81 -9.34 7.69 26.05
CA ARG A 81 -8.44 6.55 26.30
C ARG A 81 -6.96 6.85 26.07
N PHE A 82 -6.63 7.90 25.32
CA PHE A 82 -5.25 8.37 25.12
C PHE A 82 -4.72 9.25 26.26
N ALA A 83 -5.32 9.24 27.45
CA ALA A 83 -5.03 10.13 28.59
C ALA A 83 -3.52 10.39 28.86
N GLY A 84 -2.93 11.35 28.15
CA GLY A 84 -1.52 11.75 28.24
C GLY A 84 -0.52 11.02 27.33
N LYS A 85 -0.92 9.96 26.60
CA LYS A 85 -0.02 9.21 25.71
C LYS A 85 -0.19 9.66 24.26
N ARG A 86 0.86 10.25 23.66
CA ARG A 86 0.91 10.58 22.22
C ARG A 86 1.73 9.55 21.49
N CYS A 87 1.07 8.50 21.02
CA CYS A 87 1.70 7.39 20.31
C CYS A 87 1.36 7.52 18.82
N THR A 88 2.36 7.48 17.96
CA THR A 88 2.14 7.57 16.51
C THR A 88 1.64 6.25 15.92
N SER A 89 2.18 5.12 16.43
CA SER A 89 1.63 3.79 16.20
C SER A 89 1.11 3.21 17.50
N TRP A 90 -0.02 2.51 17.45
CA TRP A 90 -0.73 1.99 18.61
C TRP A 90 -1.64 0.81 18.23
N ILE A 91 -2.02 -0.01 19.20
CA ILE A 91 -2.89 -1.18 19.02
C ILE A 91 -4.24 -0.95 19.69
N ASP A 92 -5.32 -1.32 19.01
CA ASP A 92 -6.64 -1.51 19.62
C ASP A 92 -6.76 -2.97 20.11
N TRP A 93 -6.64 -3.14 21.42
CA TRP A 93 -6.80 -4.39 22.14
C TRP A 93 -8.18 -4.42 22.80
N TYR A 94 -9.22 -4.81 22.07
CA TYR A 94 -10.59 -4.92 22.58
C TYR A 94 -11.10 -3.65 23.29
N GLY A 95 -10.76 -2.48 22.75
CA GLY A 95 -11.14 -1.19 23.33
C GLY A 95 -10.12 -0.61 24.31
N GLU A 96 -8.99 -1.26 24.52
CA GLU A 96 -7.82 -0.68 25.18
C GLU A 96 -6.78 -0.23 24.13
N VAL A 97 -6.20 0.94 24.34
CA VAL A 97 -5.15 1.48 23.46
C VAL A 97 -3.79 1.14 24.05
N LEU A 98 -3.00 0.33 23.34
CA LEU A 98 -1.65 -0.04 23.75
C LEU A 98 -0.63 0.67 22.86
N CYS A 99 0.35 1.32 23.47
CA CYS A 99 1.36 2.10 22.75
C CYS A 99 2.74 1.45 22.73
N ASP A 100 2.98 0.52 23.65
CA ASP A 100 4.28 -0.08 23.87
C ASP A 100 4.23 -1.60 23.68
N ALA A 101 5.35 -2.15 23.22
CA ALA A 101 5.51 -3.58 23.03
C ALA A 101 5.50 -4.36 24.36
N GLU A 102 5.89 -3.71 25.46
CA GLU A 102 5.89 -4.30 26.81
C GLU A 102 4.47 -4.48 27.34
N GLU A 103 3.63 -3.45 27.18
CA GLU A 103 2.20 -3.48 27.54
C GLU A 103 1.47 -4.59 26.78
N LEU A 104 1.81 -4.78 25.50
CA LEU A 104 1.26 -5.86 24.69
C LEU A 104 1.64 -7.24 25.21
N LYS A 105 2.88 -7.45 25.65
CA LYS A 105 3.32 -8.76 26.18
C LYS A 105 2.63 -9.10 27.49
N GLU A 106 2.46 -8.10 28.35
CA GLU A 106 1.72 -8.25 29.60
C GLU A 106 0.26 -8.62 29.33
N LYS A 107 -0.39 -7.90 28.41
CA LYS A 107 -1.80 -8.13 28.05
C LYS A 107 -2.03 -9.42 27.27
N GLY A 108 -1.11 -9.81 26.39
CA GLY A 108 -1.19 -11.04 25.61
C GLY A 108 -1.15 -12.32 26.45
N SER A 109 -0.69 -12.24 27.70
CA SER A 109 -0.72 -13.35 28.66
C SER A 109 -2.04 -13.40 29.45
N SER A 110 -2.92 -12.41 29.31
CA SER A 110 -4.19 -12.28 30.04
C SER A 110 -5.39 -12.43 29.11
N SER A 111 -6.50 -12.95 29.64
CA SER A 111 -7.77 -13.04 28.90
C SER A 111 -8.27 -11.63 28.50
N PRO A 112 -8.85 -11.43 27.30
CA PRO A 112 -9.36 -10.14 26.89
C PRO A 112 -10.39 -9.61 27.91
N GLY A 113 -10.15 -8.39 28.40
CA GLY A 113 -10.89 -7.82 29.53
C GLY A 113 -12.34 -7.41 29.22
N ASN A 114 -12.79 -7.49 27.97
CA ASN A 114 -14.13 -7.06 27.57
C ASN A 114 -14.76 -7.99 26.53
N SER A 115 -15.53 -8.97 26.99
CA SER A 115 -16.29 -9.89 26.13
C SER A 115 -17.42 -9.20 25.35
N ASP A 116 -17.86 -8.03 25.81
CA ASP A 116 -18.94 -7.24 25.22
C ASP A 116 -18.42 -6.22 24.19
N TYR A 117 -17.11 -6.21 23.91
CA TYR A 117 -16.54 -5.39 22.87
C TYR A 117 -17.09 -5.84 21.52
N ALA A 118 -17.88 -4.96 20.88
CA ALA A 118 -18.43 -5.20 19.55
C ALA A 118 -17.29 -5.63 18.63
N ALA A 119 -17.34 -6.89 18.18
CA ALA A 119 -16.27 -7.51 17.43
C ALA A 119 -15.80 -6.59 16.31
N PHE A 120 -14.50 -6.35 16.26
CA PHE A 120 -13.87 -5.61 15.17
C PHE A 120 -14.37 -6.17 13.85
N LYS A 121 -15.11 -5.35 13.10
CA LYS A 121 -15.62 -5.75 11.79
C LYS A 121 -14.49 -5.58 10.78
N PRO A 122 -13.92 -6.68 10.25
CA PRO A 122 -12.85 -6.59 9.28
C PRO A 122 -13.34 -5.85 8.05
N LEU A 123 -12.51 -4.93 7.56
CA LEU A 123 -12.78 -4.22 6.32
C LEU A 123 -12.17 -4.96 5.12
N PRO A 124 -12.74 -4.82 3.92
CA PRO A 124 -12.26 -5.50 2.72
C PRO A 124 -10.81 -5.18 2.33
N PHE A 125 -10.27 -4.06 2.81
CA PHE A 125 -8.96 -3.52 2.42
C PHE A 125 -7.89 -3.68 3.51
N GLU A 126 -8.25 -4.24 4.66
CA GLU A 126 -7.31 -4.54 5.74
C GLU A 126 -6.44 -5.73 5.38
N CYS A 127 -5.13 -5.58 5.56
CA CYS A 127 -4.23 -6.72 5.50
C CYS A 127 -4.33 -7.46 6.83
N ALA A 128 -5.15 -8.52 6.85
CA ALA A 128 -5.13 -9.49 7.92
C ALA A 128 -3.90 -10.38 7.74
N HIS A 129 -3.03 -10.43 8.75
CA HIS A 129 -2.05 -11.50 8.82
C HIS A 129 -2.82 -12.76 9.22
N ALA A 130 -3.24 -13.51 8.19
CA ALA A 130 -4.14 -14.65 8.36
C ALA A 130 -3.38 -15.85 8.88
N ILE A 131 -3.62 -16.19 10.15
CA ILE A 131 -3.20 -17.46 10.72
C ILE A 131 -4.12 -18.56 10.16
N PRO A 132 -3.59 -19.71 9.70
CA PRO A 132 -4.44 -20.82 9.29
C PRO A 132 -5.39 -21.20 10.44
N PRO A 133 -6.69 -21.39 10.18
CA PRO A 133 -7.67 -21.60 11.23
C PRO A 133 -7.29 -22.83 12.05
N SER A 134 -6.94 -22.63 13.31
CA SER A 134 -6.73 -23.73 14.24
C SER A 134 -8.09 -24.28 14.68
N LEU A 135 -8.20 -25.60 14.84
CA LEU A 135 -9.46 -26.29 15.17
C LEU A 135 -9.98 -26.01 16.60
N ASN A 136 -9.16 -25.40 17.47
CA ASN A 136 -9.40 -25.46 18.91
C ASN A 136 -9.80 -24.12 19.56
N GLU A 137 -9.46 -22.95 18.98
CA GLU A 137 -9.90 -21.66 19.53
C GLU A 137 -9.79 -20.54 18.47
N PRO A 138 -10.77 -19.61 18.36
CA PRO A 138 -10.65 -18.47 17.46
C PRO A 138 -9.52 -17.54 17.97
N PRO A 139 -8.53 -17.20 17.13
CA PRO A 139 -7.45 -16.31 17.54
C PRO A 139 -8.01 -14.94 17.93
N PHE A 140 -7.40 -14.29 18.91
CA PHE A 140 -7.77 -12.93 19.30
C PHE A 140 -7.58 -11.99 18.11
N LYS A 141 -8.57 -11.14 17.82
CA LYS A 141 -8.51 -10.20 16.70
C LYS A 141 -8.18 -8.81 17.19
N ILE A 142 -7.04 -8.29 16.77
CA ILE A 142 -6.57 -6.96 17.17
C ILE A 142 -6.19 -6.12 15.96
N VAL A 143 -6.07 -4.83 16.19
CA VAL A 143 -5.87 -3.86 15.12
C VAL A 143 -4.63 -3.04 15.43
N LEU A 144 -3.63 -3.13 14.55
CA LEU A 144 -2.44 -2.30 14.62
C LEU A 144 -2.63 -1.09 13.71
N TYR A 145 -2.72 0.08 14.33
CA TYR A 145 -2.66 1.38 13.67
C TYR A 145 -1.18 1.79 13.57
N ALA A 146 -0.62 1.72 12.36
CA ALA A 146 0.81 1.82 12.14
C ALA A 146 1.20 3.02 11.28
N ASP A 147 2.10 3.85 11.79
CA ASP A 147 2.97 4.69 10.98
C ASP A 147 4.32 3.99 10.82
N HIS A 148 4.62 3.51 9.63
CA HIS A 148 5.88 2.82 9.31
C HIS A 148 7.14 3.67 9.59
N MET A 149 7.00 5.00 9.69
CA MET A 149 8.10 5.91 10.01
C MET A 149 8.23 6.21 11.50
N ALA A 150 7.32 5.70 12.33
CA ALA A 150 7.38 5.88 13.78
C ALA A 150 8.32 4.86 14.43
N ASP A 151 9.11 5.31 15.39
CA ASP A 151 10.04 4.45 16.13
C ASP A 151 9.30 3.37 16.96
N SER A 152 8.03 3.61 17.31
CA SER A 152 7.21 2.64 18.05
C SER A 152 6.71 1.48 17.17
N PHE A 153 6.70 1.61 15.83
CA PHE A 153 6.14 0.60 14.95
C PHE A 153 6.91 -0.72 15.01
N ALA A 154 8.23 -0.69 14.79
CA ALA A 154 9.06 -1.88 14.73
C ALA A 154 8.98 -2.77 15.99
N PRO A 155 9.11 -2.24 17.22
CA PRO A 155 9.04 -3.07 18.43
C PRO A 155 7.63 -3.64 18.65
N ILE A 156 6.58 -2.87 18.38
CA ILE A 156 5.19 -3.34 18.50
C ILE A 156 4.92 -4.47 17.49
N HIS A 157 5.30 -4.26 16.24
CA HIS A 157 5.12 -5.26 15.18
C HIS A 157 5.90 -6.55 15.47
N ALA A 158 7.16 -6.43 15.94
CA ALA A 158 7.95 -7.59 16.33
C ALA A 158 7.32 -8.35 17.51
N ALA A 159 6.73 -7.64 18.48
CA ALA A 159 6.01 -8.28 19.57
C ALA A 159 4.78 -9.04 19.08
N LEU A 160 3.98 -8.46 18.17
CA LEU A 160 2.81 -9.13 17.58
C LEU A 160 3.18 -10.45 16.89
N LEU A 161 4.26 -10.45 16.10
CA LEU A 161 4.75 -11.66 15.44
C LEU A 161 5.17 -12.76 16.43
N LEU A 162 5.59 -12.40 17.65
CA LEU A 162 5.93 -13.35 18.71
C LEU A 162 4.70 -13.90 19.46
N LEU A 163 3.56 -13.21 19.40
CA LEU A 163 2.29 -13.68 19.97
C LEU A 163 1.58 -14.68 19.04
N GLU A 164 2.07 -14.88 17.81
CA GLU A 164 1.56 -15.92 16.91
C GLU A 164 1.83 -17.33 17.47
N PRO A 165 0.87 -18.27 17.37
CA PRO A 165 -0.38 -18.23 16.60
C PRO A 165 -1.62 -17.78 17.41
N GLY A 166 -1.47 -17.22 18.61
CA GLY A 166 -2.61 -16.92 19.49
C GLY A 166 -3.43 -15.68 19.08
N VAL A 167 -2.86 -14.83 18.22
CA VAL A 167 -3.43 -13.51 17.89
C VAL A 167 -3.40 -13.28 16.39
N GLU A 168 -4.57 -13.07 15.80
CA GLU A 168 -4.75 -12.57 14.44
C GLU A 168 -4.80 -11.04 14.49
N TYR A 169 -3.99 -10.36 13.68
CA TYR A 169 -4.02 -8.89 13.65
C TYR A 169 -4.23 -8.33 12.25
N ALA A 170 -4.98 -7.22 12.21
CA ALA A 170 -5.17 -6.40 11.03
C ALA A 170 -4.24 -5.18 11.09
N LEU A 171 -3.51 -4.94 10.02
CA LEU A 171 -2.64 -3.77 9.88
C LEU A 171 -3.36 -2.64 9.14
N LEU A 172 -3.51 -1.48 9.79
CA LEU A 172 -4.00 -0.25 9.17
C LEU A 172 -2.92 0.81 9.14
N TRP A 173 -2.71 1.38 7.95
CA TRP A 173 -1.71 2.42 7.75
C TRP A 173 -2.22 3.79 8.19
N ALA A 174 -1.48 4.41 9.11
CA ALA A 174 -1.65 5.79 9.51
C ALA A 174 -1.06 6.73 8.46
N ARG A 175 -1.54 7.98 8.45
CA ARG A 175 -0.87 9.04 7.68
C ARG A 175 0.43 9.40 8.40
N THR A 176 1.54 9.20 7.72
CA THR A 176 2.83 9.66 8.24
C THR A 176 2.84 11.18 8.37
N ALA A 177 3.15 11.70 9.56
CA ALA A 177 3.15 13.14 9.86
C ALA A 177 4.13 13.96 8.98
N ARG A 178 5.12 13.30 8.37
CA ARG A 178 6.10 13.91 7.46
C ARG A 178 5.62 14.00 6.01
N SER A 179 4.46 13.44 5.67
CA SER A 179 3.88 13.53 4.33
C SER A 179 3.28 14.93 4.14
N GLY A 180 4.07 15.81 3.53
CA GLY A 180 3.83 17.25 3.41
C GLY A 180 2.37 17.61 3.10
N GLU A 181 1.83 18.55 3.86
CA GLU A 181 0.51 19.11 3.65
C GLU A 181 0.34 19.65 2.22
N GLY A 182 -0.78 19.28 1.59
CA GLY A 182 -1.42 20.12 0.59
C GLY A 182 -1.08 19.90 -0.88
N LYS A 183 -0.20 18.96 -1.25
CA LYS A 183 -0.10 18.56 -2.67
C LYS A 183 -1.17 17.54 -2.99
N GLY A 184 -2.20 17.94 -3.73
CA GLY A 184 -3.17 17.02 -4.31
C GLY A 184 -2.44 15.91 -5.07
N SER A 185 -2.87 14.66 -4.88
CA SER A 185 -2.31 13.53 -5.62
C SER A 185 -2.71 13.69 -7.09
N LEU A 186 -1.73 13.79 -7.99
CA LEU A 186 -2.00 13.69 -9.41
C LEU A 186 -2.46 12.26 -9.69
N THR A 187 -3.68 12.09 -10.17
CA THR A 187 -4.23 10.78 -10.54
C THR A 187 -4.11 10.62 -12.05
N ASP A 188 -3.21 9.76 -12.50
CA ASP A 188 -3.16 9.32 -13.88
C ASP A 188 -4.29 8.30 -14.13
N GLY A 189 -4.82 8.23 -15.35
CA GLY A 189 -5.92 7.31 -15.69
C GLY A 189 -7.17 7.97 -16.29
N TYR A 190 -7.15 9.29 -16.51
CA TYR A 190 -8.15 9.97 -17.33
C TYR A 190 -7.60 10.23 -18.74
N GLY A 191 -8.43 10.00 -19.75
CA GLY A 191 -8.15 10.39 -21.13
C GLY A 191 -8.82 11.72 -21.43
N VAL A 192 -8.07 12.70 -21.95
CA VAL A 192 -8.64 13.95 -22.46
C VAL A 192 -8.79 13.82 -23.96
N ALA A 193 -10.02 13.94 -24.46
CA ALA A 193 -10.30 14.03 -25.89
C ALA A 193 -10.73 15.46 -26.24
N LEU A 194 -10.17 16.00 -27.32
CA LEU A 194 -10.57 17.29 -27.87
C LEU A 194 -11.45 17.03 -29.09
N ASP A 195 -12.77 17.17 -28.89
CA ASP A 195 -13.72 17.03 -29.99
C ASP A 195 -13.85 18.33 -30.78
N LEU A 196 -13.82 18.23 -32.11
CA LEU A 196 -13.95 19.37 -33.00
C LEU A 196 -15.43 19.71 -33.16
N LYS A 197 -15.89 20.74 -32.44
CA LYS A 197 -17.28 21.22 -32.49
C LYS A 197 -17.79 21.61 -33.89
N LYS A 198 -16.91 21.84 -34.87
CA LYS A 198 -17.29 22.19 -36.25
C LYS A 198 -16.59 21.28 -37.26
N THR A 199 -17.18 20.12 -37.53
CA THR A 199 -16.77 19.17 -38.59
C THR A 199 -17.38 19.50 -39.96
N GLY A 200 -18.19 20.56 -40.07
CA GLY A 200 -19.00 20.88 -41.25
C GLY A 200 -18.25 21.49 -42.47
N TYR A 201 -16.94 21.41 -42.53
CA TYR A 201 -16.16 21.83 -43.72
C TYR A 201 -15.50 20.63 -44.40
N LEU A 202 -16.30 19.61 -44.71
CA LEU A 202 -15.92 18.62 -45.72
C LEU A 202 -16.37 19.17 -47.08
N VAL A 203 -15.47 19.89 -47.75
CA VAL A 203 -15.66 20.27 -49.15
C VAL A 203 -15.49 19.01 -49.99
N ILE A 204 -16.60 18.37 -50.35
CA ILE A 204 -16.60 17.34 -51.39
C ILE A 204 -16.26 18.06 -52.69
N GLY A 205 -15.08 17.79 -53.24
CA GLY A 205 -14.70 18.34 -54.53
C GLY A 205 -15.47 17.63 -55.65
N ASP A 206 -16.47 18.28 -56.23
CA ASP A 206 -17.26 17.80 -57.38
C ASP A 206 -16.46 17.68 -58.70
N ARG A 207 -15.14 17.46 -58.65
CA ARG A 207 -14.27 17.49 -59.83
C ARG A 207 -14.29 16.22 -60.69
N ALA A 208 -15.19 15.26 -60.44
CA ALA A 208 -15.20 13.97 -61.13
C ALA A 208 -16.41 13.68 -62.04
N HIS A 209 -17.16 14.68 -62.50
CA HIS A 209 -18.21 14.47 -63.53
C HIS A 209 -18.25 15.56 -64.61
N ARG A 210 -17.10 15.87 -65.23
CA ARG A 210 -17.06 16.57 -66.53
C ARG A 210 -16.11 15.88 -67.50
N SER A 211 -16.51 14.70 -67.94
CA SER A 211 -16.04 14.09 -69.18
C SER A 211 -16.93 12.90 -69.47
N ASP A 212 -18.10 13.14 -70.10
CA ASP A 212 -18.82 12.16 -70.94
C ASP A 212 -19.91 12.85 -71.80
N ASP A 213 -19.61 14.05 -72.31
CA ASP A 213 -20.33 14.61 -73.46
C ASP A 213 -19.40 14.62 -74.67
N ALA A 214 -19.12 13.43 -75.21
CA ALA A 214 -18.77 13.23 -76.61
C ALA A 214 -18.68 11.73 -76.97
N ALA A 215 -19.80 11.01 -77.04
CA ALA A 215 -20.09 10.09 -78.16
C ALA A 215 -21.42 9.34 -78.01
N SER A 216 -22.15 9.31 -79.12
CA SER A 216 -23.17 8.32 -79.51
C SER A 216 -24.63 8.63 -79.17
N SER A 217 -25.20 9.46 -80.04
CA SER A 217 -26.53 9.24 -80.61
C SER A 217 -26.62 7.87 -81.29
N THR A 218 -27.46 6.97 -80.76
CA THR A 218 -28.31 6.05 -81.55
C THR A 218 -29.34 5.41 -80.61
N GLY A 219 -30.62 5.59 -80.94
CA GLY A 219 -31.73 5.07 -80.16
C GLY A 219 -31.89 3.56 -80.23
N ASN A 220 -32.54 3.01 -79.21
CA ASN A 220 -33.61 2.04 -79.41
C ASN A 220 -34.48 1.98 -78.15
N GLU A 221 -35.77 1.99 -78.41
CA GLU A 221 -36.87 1.61 -77.52
C GLU A 221 -36.66 0.15 -77.06
N ASP A 222 -36.92 -0.17 -75.79
CA ASP A 222 -38.10 -0.96 -75.41
C ASP A 222 -38.10 -1.38 -73.92
N ALA A 223 -39.30 -1.75 -73.48
CA ALA A 223 -39.79 -1.78 -72.12
C ALA A 223 -39.27 -2.87 -71.17
N GLY A 224 -39.32 -2.53 -69.87
CA GLY A 224 -40.03 -3.35 -68.87
C GLY A 224 -39.21 -4.20 -67.90
N GLY A 225 -39.46 -3.99 -66.60
CA GLY A 225 -39.72 -5.12 -65.69
C GLY A 225 -38.87 -5.28 -64.43
N ASN A 226 -39.42 -4.81 -63.31
CA ASN A 226 -39.47 -5.41 -61.96
C ASN A 226 -38.22 -5.57 -61.06
N ASN A 227 -38.21 -4.73 -60.00
CA ASN A 227 -38.36 -5.08 -58.57
C ASN A 227 -37.57 -6.26 -57.96
N ASN A 228 -36.74 -5.95 -56.95
CA ASN A 228 -36.92 -6.52 -55.61
C ASN A 228 -36.12 -5.78 -54.50
N PRO A 229 -36.70 -5.52 -53.31
CA PRO A 229 -35.97 -5.12 -52.11
C PRO A 229 -35.75 -6.33 -51.18
N HIS A 230 -34.57 -6.47 -50.57
CA HIS A 230 -34.40 -7.40 -49.44
C HIS A 230 -33.85 -6.71 -48.20
N LYS A 231 -34.58 -6.97 -47.13
CA LYS A 231 -34.57 -6.43 -45.78
C LYS A 231 -33.31 -6.78 -44.99
N SER A 232 -33.07 -5.90 -44.04
CA SER A 232 -32.20 -5.90 -42.86
C SER A 232 -32.33 -7.10 -41.92
N LEU A 233 -31.24 -7.39 -41.19
CA LEU A 233 -31.14 -7.98 -39.83
C LEU A 233 -29.64 -8.13 -39.46
N PRO A 234 -29.27 -8.41 -38.20
CA PRO A 234 -29.96 -8.16 -36.92
C PRO A 234 -29.28 -7.05 -36.07
#